data_AF-A0A9E1AG07-F1
#
_entry.id   AF-A0A9E1AG07-F1
#
_cell.length_a   1.000
_cell.length_b   1.000
_cell.length_c   1.000
_cell.angle_alpha   90.00
_cell.angle_beta   90.00
_cell.angle_gamma   90.00
#
_symmetry.space_group_name_H-M   'P 1'
#
loop_
_entity.id
_entity.type
_entity.pdbx_description
1 polymer ?
#
loop_
_entity_poly.entity_id
_entity_poly.type
_entity_poly.pdbx_seq_one_letter_code
_entity_poly.pdbx_strand_id
1 'polypeptide(L)'
;MKKRYITAAISALAACSMCLCAISQNRQQQLAQKLIRLHVVANSDTAEDQRVKLLVRDAVLRAAADALEEETDPEAALQNGLPTIEQAANETLCRLGSGDTAKVSLRRELFPTRDYETFRLPAGVYRTLRVTIGTGEGHNWWCVVFPALCLPANAKDLEAVCEAAGFTEGEISVLTEETSEIEVEFKTLELLGKLKKILWDA
;
A
#
# COMPACT_ATOMS: atom_id res chain seq x y z
N MET A 1 -7.01 -7.59 -49.03
CA MET A 1 -6.82 -6.27 -48.37
C MET A 1 -7.35 -6.27 -46.93
N LYS A 2 -8.60 -6.71 -46.66
CA LYS A 2 -9.19 -6.81 -45.31
C LYS A 2 -8.27 -7.40 -44.23
N LYS A 3 -7.59 -8.53 -44.49
CA LYS A 3 -6.66 -9.19 -43.53
C LYS A 3 -5.50 -8.29 -43.04
N ARG A 4 -4.96 -7.42 -43.90
CA ARG A 4 -3.85 -6.51 -43.53
C ARG A 4 -4.30 -5.41 -42.58
N TYR A 5 -5.52 -4.90 -42.75
CA TYR A 5 -6.12 -3.91 -41.86
C TYR A 5 -6.48 -4.51 -40.49
N ILE A 6 -6.94 -5.77 -40.48
CA ILE A 6 -7.25 -6.49 -39.24
C ILE A 6 -5.98 -6.72 -38.41
N THR A 7 -4.90 -7.20 -39.02
CA THR A 7 -3.62 -7.38 -38.31
C THR A 7 -3.08 -6.05 -37.80
N ALA A 8 -3.14 -4.98 -38.60
CA ALA A 8 -2.72 -3.65 -38.15
C ALA A 8 -3.58 -3.13 -36.97
N ALA A 9 -4.89 -3.36 -36.98
CA ALA A 9 -5.78 -2.96 -35.89
C ALA A 9 -5.51 -3.74 -34.59
N ILE A 10 -5.26 -5.05 -34.68
CA ILE A 10 -4.91 -5.88 -33.51
C ILE A 10 -3.55 -5.46 -32.94
N SER A 11 -2.54 -5.24 -33.79
CA SER A 11 -1.23 -4.76 -33.34
C SER A 11 -1.31 -3.38 -32.70
N ALA A 12 -2.12 -2.47 -33.25
CA ALA A 12 -2.35 -1.15 -32.67
C ALA A 12 -3.07 -1.23 -31.31
N LEU A 13 -4.06 -2.11 -31.18
CA LEU A 13 -4.77 -2.34 -29.92
C LEU A 13 -3.84 -2.93 -28.85
N ALA A 14 -3.02 -3.91 -29.22
CA ALA A 14 -2.03 -4.50 -28.32
C ALA A 14 -0.99 -3.46 -27.86
N ALA A 15 -0.46 -2.65 -28.79
CA ALA A 15 0.47 -1.57 -28.46
C ALA A 15 -0.18 -0.53 -27.53
N CYS A 16 -1.43 -0.13 -27.80
CA CYS A 16 -2.18 0.78 -26.95
C CYS A 16 -2.38 0.20 -25.53
N SER A 17 -2.76 -1.08 -25.42
CA SER A 17 -2.89 -1.76 -24.13
C SER A 17 -1.57 -1.82 -23.37
N MET A 18 -0.45 -2.11 -24.04
CA MET A 18 0.87 -2.12 -23.40
C MET A 18 1.26 -0.73 -22.89
N CYS A 19 1.01 0.32 -23.67
CA CYS A 19 1.24 1.70 -23.22
C CYS A 19 0.39 2.06 -21.99
N LEU A 20 -0.90 1.69 -21.97
CA LEU A 20 -1.78 1.91 -20.83
C LEU A 20 -1.29 1.18 -19.56
N CYS A 21 -0.89 -0.09 -19.69
CA CYS A 21 -0.31 -0.85 -18.58
C CYS A 21 0.97 -0.21 -18.05
N ALA A 22 1.87 0.24 -18.94
CA ALA A 22 3.11 0.90 -18.54
C ALA A 22 2.85 2.21 -17.79
N ILE A 23 1.89 3.01 -18.26
CA ILE A 23 1.47 4.25 -17.59
C ILE A 23 0.89 3.94 -16.20
N SER A 24 0.03 2.93 -16.10
CA SER A 24 -0.55 2.50 -14.82
C SER A 24 0.52 2.04 -13.83
N GLN A 25 1.45 1.20 -14.27
CA GLN A 25 2.56 0.73 -13.43
C GLN A 25 3.45 1.88 -12.97
N ASN A 26 3.76 2.83 -13.85
CA ASN A 26 4.56 4.00 -13.50
C ASN A 26 3.86 4.85 -12.42
N ARG A 27 2.55 5.08 -12.53
CA ARG A 27 1.77 5.79 -11.50
C ARG A 27 1.80 5.07 -10.16
N GLN A 28 1.61 3.75 -10.15
CA GLN A 28 1.69 2.95 -8.92
C GLN A 28 3.09 3.00 -8.29
N GLN A 29 4.15 3.00 -9.09
CA GLN A 29 5.52 3.13 -8.60
C GLN A 29 5.80 4.51 -8.01
N GLN A 30 5.34 5.59 -8.65
CA GLN A 30 5.45 6.95 -8.13
C GLN A 30 4.73 7.11 -6.79
N LEU A 31 3.49 6.60 -6.72
CA LEU A 31 2.72 6.52 -5.48
C LEU A 31 3.50 5.77 -4.39
N ALA A 32 4.03 4.59 -4.70
CA ALA A 32 4.76 3.76 -3.73
C ALA A 32 6.05 4.43 -3.21
N GLN A 33 6.67 5.33 -3.99
CA GLN A 33 7.85 6.07 -3.57
C GLN A 33 7.53 7.20 -2.57
N LYS A 34 6.31 7.73 -2.60
CA LYS A 34 5.84 8.78 -1.67
C LYS A 34 5.28 8.22 -0.36
N LEU A 35 5.10 6.91 -0.28
CA LEU A 35 4.48 6.23 0.86
C LEU A 35 5.50 5.47 1.69
N ILE A 36 5.37 5.60 3.02
CA ILE A 36 6.03 4.71 3.97
C ILE A 36 4.97 3.86 4.66
N ARG A 37 5.10 2.55 4.53
CA ARG A 37 4.17 1.57 5.10
C ARG A 37 4.67 1.07 6.45
N LEU A 38 3.73 0.76 7.33
CA LEU A 38 4.00 0.07 8.59
C LEU A 38 3.73 -1.43 8.40
N HIS A 39 4.67 -2.26 8.84
CA HIS A 39 4.50 -3.70 8.92
C HIS A 39 4.83 -4.19 10.32
N VAL A 40 3.82 -4.61 11.08
CA VAL A 40 4.00 -5.18 12.43
C VAL A 40 3.77 -6.68 12.38
N VAL A 41 4.73 -7.45 12.88
CA VAL A 41 4.67 -8.91 12.95
C VAL A 41 4.67 -9.34 14.40
N ALA A 42 3.66 -10.11 14.78
CA ALA A 42 3.49 -10.62 16.14
C ALA A 42 4.47 -11.76 16.42
N ASN A 43 4.68 -12.05 17.70
CA ASN A 43 5.45 -13.22 18.13
C ASN A 43 4.77 -14.51 17.63
N SER A 44 3.47 -14.70 17.88
CA SER A 44 2.67 -15.82 17.37
C SER A 44 1.23 -15.43 17.00
N ASP A 45 0.41 -16.44 16.70
CA ASP A 45 -1.01 -16.31 16.32
C ASP A 45 -1.99 -16.44 17.48
N THR A 46 -1.50 -16.51 18.71
CA THR A 46 -2.38 -16.51 19.88
C THR A 46 -3.16 -15.20 19.95
N ALA A 47 -4.39 -15.26 20.47
CA ALA A 47 -5.22 -14.07 20.64
C ALA A 47 -4.52 -12.96 21.46
N GLU A 48 -3.69 -13.36 22.42
CA GLU A 48 -2.89 -12.44 23.22
C GLU A 48 -1.81 -11.75 22.40
N ASP A 49 -1.02 -12.49 21.61
CA ASP A 49 0.01 -11.88 20.76
C ASP A 49 -0.60 -10.98 19.67
N GLN A 50 -1.77 -11.36 19.14
CA GLN A 50 -2.51 -10.52 18.21
C GLN A 50 -3.00 -9.23 18.89
N ARG A 51 -3.47 -9.30 20.14
CA ARG A 51 -3.85 -8.11 20.93
C ARG A 51 -2.66 -7.21 21.22
N VAL A 52 -1.54 -7.80 21.67
CA VAL A 52 -0.28 -7.10 21.94
C VAL A 52 0.22 -6.39 20.68
N LYS A 53 0.19 -7.06 19.51
CA LYS A 53 0.55 -6.47 18.21
C LYS A 53 -0.22 -5.19 17.91
N LEU A 54 -1.53 -5.16 18.15
CA LEU A 54 -2.36 -3.98 17.88
C LEU A 54 -1.99 -2.80 18.80
N LEU A 55 -1.66 -3.08 20.07
CA LEU A 55 -1.23 -2.04 21.02
C LEU A 55 0.17 -1.52 20.68
N VAL A 56 1.10 -2.40 20.32
CA VAL A 56 2.44 -2.02 19.85
C VAL A 56 2.34 -1.20 18.57
N ARG A 57 1.48 -1.60 17.61
CA ARG A 57 1.18 -0.81 16.41
C ARG A 57 0.76 0.62 16.77
N ASP A 58 -0.17 0.79 17.71
CA ASP A 58 -0.69 2.11 18.07
C ASP A 58 0.36 2.98 18.77
N ALA A 59 1.28 2.38 19.53
CA ALA A 59 2.41 3.09 20.12
C ALA A 59 3.43 3.51 19.05
N VAL A 60 3.76 2.60 18.13
CA VAL A 60 4.67 2.87 17.02
C VAL A 60 4.12 3.94 16.08
N LEU A 61 2.84 3.90 15.74
CA LEU A 61 2.21 4.91 14.89
C LEU A 61 2.29 6.31 15.49
N ARG A 62 2.10 6.45 16.81
CA ARG A 62 2.23 7.73 17.50
C ARG A 62 3.68 8.22 17.52
N ALA A 63 4.62 7.39 17.96
CA ALA A 63 6.03 7.76 17.99
C ALA A 63 6.58 8.09 16.59
N ALA A 64 6.12 7.39 15.56
CA ALA A 64 6.48 7.69 14.18
C ALA A 64 5.85 8.99 13.68
N ALA A 65 4.61 9.30 14.07
CA ALA A 65 3.97 10.56 13.73
C ALA A 65 4.69 11.75 14.38
N ASP A 66 5.07 11.63 15.66
CA ASP A 66 5.85 12.64 16.37
C ASP A 66 7.22 12.87 15.69
N ALA A 67 7.87 11.79 15.22
CA ALA A 67 9.12 11.90 14.46
C ALA A 67 8.94 12.55 13.08
N LEU A 68 7.72 12.62 12.54
CA LEU A 68 7.41 13.15 11.22
C LEU A 68 6.82 14.57 11.25
N GLU A 69 6.53 15.12 12.43
CA GLU A 69 5.74 16.35 12.59
C GLU A 69 6.45 17.61 12.03
N GLU A 70 7.79 17.65 12.06
CA GLU A 70 8.58 18.84 11.64
C GLU A 70 9.58 18.57 10.50
N GLU A 71 9.56 17.38 9.91
CA GLU A 71 10.63 16.94 9.01
C GLU A 71 10.24 16.94 7.53
N THR A 72 11.06 17.60 6.70
CA THR A 72 10.87 17.67 5.25
C THR A 72 11.21 16.35 4.52
N ASP A 73 12.06 15.51 5.13
CA ASP A 73 12.43 14.19 4.62
C ASP A 73 11.91 13.10 5.57
N PRO A 74 10.73 12.49 5.28
CA PRO A 74 10.10 11.53 6.16
C PRO A 74 10.91 10.24 6.32
N GLU A 75 11.74 9.89 5.34
CA GLU A 75 12.59 8.70 5.41
C GLU A 75 13.75 8.93 6.38
N ALA A 76 14.44 10.07 6.26
CA ALA A 76 15.50 10.45 7.18
C ALA A 76 14.97 10.65 8.61
N ALA A 77 13.79 11.25 8.74
CA ALA A 77 13.10 11.46 10.01
C ALA A 77 12.87 10.13 10.74
N LEU A 78 12.27 9.15 10.05
CA LEU A 78 12.03 7.82 10.62
C LEU A 78 13.33 7.08 10.89
N GLN A 79 14.33 7.20 10.01
CA GLN A 79 15.63 6.56 10.18
C GLN A 79 16.34 7.05 11.45
N ASN A 80 16.30 8.35 11.72
CA ASN A 80 16.86 8.96 12.93
C ASN A 80 16.00 8.66 14.17
N GLY A 81 14.67 8.59 13.99
CA GLY A 81 13.70 8.28 15.04
C GLY A 81 13.59 6.80 15.39
N LEU A 82 14.24 5.88 14.65
CA LEU A 82 14.17 4.43 14.91
C LEU A 82 14.40 4.05 16.37
N PRO A 83 15.41 4.60 17.10
CA PRO A 83 15.61 4.26 18.51
C PRO A 83 14.42 4.64 19.39
N THR A 84 13.83 5.82 19.17
CA THR A 84 12.65 6.30 19.92
C THR A 84 11.42 5.45 19.61
N ILE A 85 11.23 5.09 18.35
CA ILE A 85 10.10 4.24 17.91
C ILE A 85 10.25 2.82 18.49
N GLU A 86 11.46 2.26 18.46
CA GLU A 86 11.76 0.96 19.07
C GLU A 86 11.56 0.99 20.59
N GLN A 87 11.98 2.07 21.24
CA GLN A 87 11.75 2.28 22.67
C GLN A 87 10.24 2.30 22.98
N ALA A 88 9.43 3.05 22.22
CA ALA A 88 7.98 3.11 22.43
C ALA A 88 7.30 1.73 22.28
N ALA A 89 7.76 0.91 21.34
CA ALA A 89 7.29 -0.46 21.16
C ALA A 89 7.64 -1.33 22.39
N ASN A 90 8.89 -1.28 22.84
CA ASN A 90 9.37 -2.07 23.98
C ASN A 90 8.77 -1.62 25.32
N GLU A 91 8.57 -0.32 25.53
CA GLU A 91 7.85 0.20 26.70
C GLU A 91 6.41 -0.30 26.75
N THR A 92 5.75 -0.42 25.59
CA THR A 92 4.40 -0.97 25.49
C THR A 92 4.39 -2.45 25.86
N LEU A 93 5.34 -3.24 25.36
CA LEU A 93 5.49 -4.65 25.73
C LEU A 93 5.72 -4.84 27.23
N CYS A 94 6.63 -4.04 27.80
CA CYS A 94 6.93 -4.04 29.23
C CYS A 94 5.70 -3.72 30.09
N ARG A 95 4.92 -2.69 29.70
CA ARG A 95 3.69 -2.31 30.42
C ARG A 95 2.61 -3.39 30.38
N LEU A 96 2.58 -4.18 29.31
CA LEU A 96 1.67 -5.31 29.16
C LEU A 96 2.16 -6.57 29.90
N GLY A 97 3.33 -6.53 30.53
CA GLY A 97 3.93 -7.67 31.21
C GLY A 97 4.43 -8.76 30.25
N SER A 98 4.65 -8.43 28.98
CA SER A 98 5.22 -9.36 28.01
C SER A 98 6.73 -9.53 28.26
N GLY A 99 7.22 -10.76 28.09
CA GLY A 99 8.65 -11.08 28.11
C GLY A 99 9.34 -10.88 26.75
N ASP A 100 8.58 -10.53 25.71
CA ASP A 100 9.11 -10.30 24.37
C ASP A 100 9.76 -8.93 24.22
N THR A 101 10.57 -8.80 23.17
CA THR A 101 11.12 -7.52 22.72
C THR A 101 10.71 -7.25 21.28
N ALA A 102 10.57 -5.96 20.94
CA ALA A 102 10.34 -5.50 19.59
C ALA A 102 11.64 -4.97 18.99
N LYS A 103 11.85 -5.30 17.71
CA LYS A 103 12.89 -4.70 16.87
C LYS A 103 12.25 -3.89 15.76
N VAL A 104 12.77 -2.69 15.52
CA VAL A 104 12.25 -1.78 14.49
C VAL A 104 13.34 -1.50 13.46
N SER A 105 12.97 -1.55 12.18
CA SER A 105 13.90 -1.28 11.09
C SER A 105 13.20 -0.60 9.92
N LEU A 106 13.95 0.18 9.14
CA LEU A 106 13.48 0.76 7.89
C LEU A 106 14.06 -0.01 6.71
N ARG A 107 13.21 -0.61 5.88
CA ARG A 107 13.61 -1.48 4.76
C ARG A 107 12.64 -1.40 3.60
N ARG A 108 12.97 -2.05 2.48
CA ARG A 108 12.04 -2.25 1.37
C ARG A 108 11.41 -3.63 1.45
N GLU A 109 10.09 -3.70 1.32
CA GLU A 109 9.34 -4.96 1.36
C GLU A 109 8.26 -4.99 0.28
N LEU A 110 7.97 -6.20 -0.21
CA LEU A 110 6.88 -6.45 -1.13
C LEU A 110 5.59 -6.57 -0.34
N PHE A 111 4.59 -5.79 -0.70
CA PHE A 111 3.23 -5.91 -0.19
C PHE A 111 2.31 -6.37 -1.31
N PRO A 112 1.30 -7.20 -1.01
CA PRO A 112 0.19 -7.37 -1.92
C PRO A 112 -0.74 -6.16 -1.86
N THR A 113 -1.73 -6.14 -2.75
CA THR A 113 -2.80 -5.14 -2.75
C THR A 113 -3.55 -5.20 -1.42
N ARG A 114 -3.91 -4.02 -0.88
CA ARG A 114 -4.70 -3.92 0.35
C ARG A 114 -5.82 -2.91 0.21
N ASP A 115 -7.01 -3.39 0.56
CA ASP A 115 -8.22 -2.60 0.72
C ASP A 115 -8.34 -2.16 2.18
N TYR A 116 -8.44 -0.86 2.39
CA TYR A 116 -8.87 -0.23 3.63
C TYR A 116 -10.29 0.32 3.42
N GLU A 117 -10.97 0.70 4.49
CA GLU A 117 -12.34 1.21 4.41
C GLU A 117 -12.47 2.46 3.52
N THR A 118 -11.42 3.28 3.47
CA THR A 118 -11.41 4.58 2.77
C THR A 118 -10.53 4.64 1.53
N PHE A 119 -9.61 3.69 1.33
CA PHE A 119 -8.69 3.67 0.20
C PHE A 119 -8.13 2.29 -0.11
N ARG A 120 -7.56 2.14 -1.30
CA ARG A 120 -6.84 0.95 -1.76
C ARG A 120 -5.37 1.26 -1.99
N LEU A 121 -4.48 0.36 -1.57
CA LEU A 121 -3.06 0.38 -1.92
C LEU A 121 -2.73 -0.76 -2.88
N PRO A 122 -2.10 -0.48 -4.04
CA PRO A 122 -1.72 -1.52 -4.99
C PRO A 122 -0.57 -2.39 -4.45
N ALA A 123 -0.45 -3.61 -4.97
CA ALA A 123 0.71 -4.45 -4.73
C ALA A 123 1.99 -3.76 -5.23
N GLY A 124 3.10 -3.91 -4.50
CA GLY A 124 4.35 -3.25 -4.87
C GLY A 124 5.42 -3.31 -3.79
N VAL A 125 6.60 -2.79 -4.12
CA VAL A 125 7.71 -2.68 -3.18
C VAL A 125 7.72 -1.29 -2.55
N TYR A 126 7.47 -1.23 -1.25
CA TYR A 126 7.33 0.00 -0.49
C TYR A 126 8.49 0.22 0.46
N ARG A 127 8.77 1.49 0.77
CA ARG A 127 9.51 1.83 1.98
C ARG A 127 8.69 1.41 3.19
N THR A 128 9.32 0.70 4.12
CA THR A 128 8.62 -0.02 5.18
C THR A 128 9.29 0.15 6.52
N LEU A 129 8.54 0.70 7.47
CA LEU A 129 8.84 0.62 8.89
C LEU A 129 8.40 -0.76 9.39
N ARG A 130 9.36 -1.66 9.57
CA ARG A 130 9.13 -3.05 9.99
C ARG A 130 9.34 -3.16 11.48
N VAL A 131 8.31 -3.62 12.18
CA VAL A 131 8.32 -3.94 13.62
C VAL A 131 8.15 -5.46 13.76
N THR A 132 9.12 -6.11 14.39
CA THR A 132 9.06 -7.55 14.68
C THR A 132 9.04 -7.75 16.19
N ILE A 133 7.98 -8.35 16.70
CA ILE A 133 7.81 -8.67 18.12
C ILE A 133 8.23 -10.13 18.33
N GLY A 134 9.11 -10.38 19.30
CA GLY A 134 9.57 -11.73 19.62
C GLY A 134 10.24 -12.42 18.42
N THR A 135 9.83 -13.65 18.13
CA THR A 135 10.34 -14.43 16.98
C THR A 135 9.77 -13.98 15.63
N GLY A 136 8.64 -13.26 15.63
CA GLY A 136 8.01 -12.76 14.41
C GLY A 136 7.34 -13.86 13.58
N GLU A 137 6.77 -14.89 14.20
CA GLU A 137 6.14 -16.02 13.52
C GLU A 137 4.63 -15.83 13.32
N GLY A 138 4.04 -14.82 13.95
CA GLY A 138 2.61 -14.56 13.90
C GLY A 138 2.15 -13.80 12.65
N HIS A 139 0.84 -13.66 12.52
CA HIS A 139 0.21 -12.93 11.44
C HIS A 139 0.67 -11.48 11.40
N ASN A 140 0.69 -10.96 10.18
CA ASN A 140 1.12 -9.61 9.87
C ASN A 140 0.00 -8.60 10.10
N TRP A 141 0.37 -7.37 10.43
CA TRP A 141 -0.48 -6.19 10.35
C TRP A 141 0.16 -5.17 9.43
N TRP A 142 -0.62 -4.62 8.49
CA TRP A 142 -0.13 -3.63 7.52
C TRP A 142 -0.89 -2.31 7.64
N CYS A 143 -0.18 -1.20 7.45
CA CYS A 143 -0.74 0.14 7.41
C CYS A 143 0.13 1.10 6.59
N VAL A 144 -0.27 2.37 6.56
CA VAL A 144 0.53 3.50 6.06
C VAL A 144 0.84 4.41 7.25
N VAL A 145 2.11 4.73 7.44
CA VAL A 145 2.57 5.66 8.48
C VAL A 145 2.88 7.05 7.92
N PHE A 146 3.33 7.14 6.67
CA PHE A 146 3.50 8.42 5.97
C PHE A 146 2.90 8.37 4.56
N PRO A 147 2.02 9.32 4.20
CA PRO A 147 1.32 10.21 5.13
C PRO A 147 0.51 9.38 6.13
N ALA A 148 0.18 9.94 7.29
CA ALA A 148 -0.36 9.19 8.42
C ALA A 148 -1.85 8.81 8.25
N LEU A 149 -2.15 8.01 7.21
CA LEU A 149 -3.50 7.64 6.81
C LEU A 149 -4.21 6.73 7.83
N CYS A 150 -3.43 6.00 8.62
CA CYS A 150 -3.95 5.06 9.60
C CYS A 150 -4.21 5.67 10.99
N LEU A 151 -3.95 6.96 11.20
CA LEU A 151 -4.24 7.60 12.49
C LEU A 151 -5.75 7.88 12.63
N PRO A 152 -6.36 7.66 13.81
CA PRO A 152 -7.80 7.80 14.02
C PRO A 152 -8.40 9.17 13.65
N ALA A 153 -7.59 10.24 13.69
CA ALA A 153 -8.01 11.59 13.33
C ALA A 153 -7.98 11.87 11.82
N ASN A 154 -7.14 11.16 11.05
CA ASN A 154 -6.86 11.45 9.65
C ASN A 154 -7.73 10.67 8.66
N ALA A 155 -8.53 9.71 9.15
CA ALA A 155 -9.36 8.86 8.30
C ALA A 155 -10.55 9.59 7.65
N LYS A 156 -10.92 10.79 8.12
CA LYS A 156 -12.14 11.48 7.69
C LYS A 156 -11.99 12.34 6.43
N ASP A 157 -10.77 12.72 6.03
CA ASP A 157 -10.51 13.53 4.84
C ASP A 157 -9.23 13.05 4.11
N LEU A 158 -9.26 11.82 3.58
CA LEU A 158 -8.12 11.19 2.89
C LEU A 158 -7.54 12.09 1.78
N GLU A 159 -8.42 12.69 0.96
CA GLU A 159 -8.04 13.54 -0.16
C GLU A 159 -7.26 14.76 0.32
N ALA A 160 -7.75 15.46 1.36
CA ALA A 160 -7.06 16.61 1.94
C ALA A 160 -5.69 16.24 2.52
N VAL A 161 -5.57 15.07 3.18
CA VAL A 161 -4.29 14.57 3.70
C VAL A 161 -3.31 14.26 2.56
N CYS A 162 -3.79 13.64 1.48
CA CYS A 162 -2.97 13.35 0.32
C CYS A 162 -2.54 14.64 -0.42
N GLU A 163 -3.44 15.61 -0.58
CA GLU A 163 -3.11 16.92 -1.17
C GLU A 163 -2.06 17.66 -0.33
N ALA A 164 -2.23 17.72 0.99
CA ALA A 164 -1.25 18.32 1.89
C ALA A 164 0.11 17.61 1.84
N ALA A 165 0.12 16.30 1.60
CA ALA A 165 1.33 15.50 1.40
C ALA A 165 1.91 15.58 -0.02
N GLY A 166 1.37 16.42 -0.91
CA GLY A 166 1.90 16.65 -2.26
C GLY A 166 1.59 15.53 -3.26
N PHE A 167 0.49 14.81 -3.06
CA PHE A 167 0.00 13.83 -4.02
C PHE A 167 -0.71 14.57 -5.16
N THR A 168 -0.52 14.09 -6.37
CA THR A 168 -1.22 14.57 -7.57
C THR A 168 -2.62 13.94 -7.64
N GLU A 169 -3.54 14.57 -8.35
CA GLU A 169 -4.89 14.00 -8.60
C GLU A 169 -4.82 12.57 -9.17
N GLY A 170 -3.85 12.30 -10.05
CA GLY A 170 -3.66 10.97 -10.62
C GLY A 170 -3.16 9.92 -9.62
N GLU A 171 -2.44 10.31 -8.57
CA GLU A 171 -2.02 9.43 -7.48
C GLU A 171 -3.15 9.22 -6.47
N ILE A 172 -3.91 10.28 -6.16
CA ILE A 172 -5.10 10.22 -5.32
C ILE A 172 -6.14 9.29 -5.97
N SER A 173 -6.38 9.41 -7.28
CA SER A 173 -7.25 8.51 -8.02
C SER A 173 -6.85 7.04 -7.89
N VAL A 174 -5.56 6.71 -7.81
CA VAL A 174 -5.12 5.32 -7.62
C VAL A 174 -5.46 4.82 -6.20
N LEU A 175 -5.54 5.71 -5.21
CA LEU A 175 -5.95 5.40 -3.84
C LEU A 175 -7.47 5.32 -3.68
N THR A 176 -8.20 6.20 -4.37
CA THR A 176 -9.66 6.37 -4.24
C THR A 176 -10.48 5.64 -5.29
N GLU A 177 -9.85 5.07 -6.32
CA GLU A 177 -10.53 4.30 -7.37
C GLU A 177 -11.48 3.27 -6.71
N GLU A 178 -12.79 3.60 -6.80
CA GLU A 178 -13.86 2.82 -6.25
C GLU A 178 -13.74 1.37 -6.72
N THR A 179 -14.19 0.47 -5.85
CA THR A 179 -14.57 -0.91 -6.18
C THR A 179 -15.64 -0.95 -7.27
N SER A 180 -15.29 -0.55 -8.48
CA SER A 180 -15.70 -1.36 -9.60
C SER A 180 -14.75 -2.55 -9.55
N GLU A 181 -15.25 -3.69 -9.05
CA GLU A 181 -14.81 -4.96 -9.62
C GLU A 181 -14.92 -4.76 -11.12
N ILE A 182 -13.80 -4.44 -11.78
CA ILE A 182 -13.76 -4.62 -13.21
C ILE A 182 -13.85 -6.14 -13.34
N GLU A 183 -15.04 -6.63 -13.65
CA GLU A 183 -15.27 -7.90 -14.34
C GLU A 183 -14.49 -7.85 -15.66
N VAL A 184 -13.15 -7.95 -15.58
CA VAL A 184 -12.27 -7.99 -16.75
C VAL A 184 -12.50 -9.29 -17.51
N GLU A 185 -12.99 -10.34 -16.84
CA GLU A 185 -13.21 -11.65 -17.45
C GLU A 185 -14.34 -11.65 -18.49
N PHE A 186 -15.40 -10.86 -18.34
CA PHE A 186 -16.51 -10.88 -19.29
C PHE A 186 -16.40 -9.83 -20.40
N LYS A 187 -15.88 -8.63 -20.10
CA LYS A 187 -15.78 -7.57 -21.12
C LYS A 187 -14.77 -7.88 -22.23
N THR A 188 -13.66 -8.54 -21.89
CA THR A 188 -12.65 -8.93 -22.89
C THR A 188 -13.17 -10.05 -23.79
N LEU A 189 -13.88 -11.03 -23.24
CA LEU A 189 -14.54 -12.09 -24.01
C LEU A 189 -15.70 -11.57 -24.86
N GLU A 190 -16.49 -10.62 -24.37
CA GLU A 190 -17.51 -9.95 -25.17
C GLU A 190 -16.91 -9.13 -26.32
N LEU A 191 -15.84 -8.39 -26.06
CA LEU A 191 -15.13 -7.62 -27.09
C LEU A 191 -14.53 -8.55 -28.14
N LEU A 192 -13.93 -9.68 -27.72
CA LEU A 192 -13.48 -10.75 -28.62
C LEU A 192 -14.63 -11.37 -29.41
N GLY A 193 -15.78 -11.59 -28.77
CA GLY A 193 -17.00 -12.09 -29.41
C GLY A 193 -17.53 -11.12 -30.46
N LYS A 194 -17.59 -9.82 -30.15
CA LYS A 194 -17.97 -8.75 -31.07
C LYS A 194 -16.96 -8.63 -32.22
N LEU A 195 -15.66 -8.72 -31.94
CA LEU A 195 -14.61 -8.75 -32.97
C LEU A 195 -14.76 -9.96 -33.89
N LYS A 196 -14.98 -11.16 -33.32
CA LYS A 196 -15.18 -12.40 -34.08
C LYS A 196 -16.37 -12.28 -35.02
N LYS A 197 -17.48 -11.70 -34.55
CA LYS A 197 -18.68 -11.46 -35.35
C LYS A 197 -18.40 -10.51 -36.52
N ILE A 198 -17.70 -9.41 -36.29
CA ILE A 198 -17.32 -8.44 -37.33
C ILE A 198 -16.32 -9.03 -38.34
N LEU A 199 -15.44 -9.93 -37.89
CA LEU A 199 -14.38 -10.51 -38.71
C LEU A 199 -14.82 -11.71 -39.54
N TRP A 200 -15.87 -12.42 -39.12
CA TRP A 200 -16.29 -13.68 -39.72
C TRP A 200 -17.65 -13.62 -40.42
N ASP A 201 -18.52 -12.66 -40.05
CA ASP A 201 -19.82 -12.45 -40.70
C ASP A 201 -19.79 -11.33 -41.77
N ALA A 202 -18.62 -11.04 -42.38
CA ALA A 202 -18.40 -9.95 -43.36
C ALA A 202 -17.60 -10.34 -44.62
#